data_AF-U9U917-F1
#
_entry.id   AF-U9U917-F1
#
_cell.length_a   1.000
_cell.length_b   1.000
_cell.length_c   1.000
_cell.angle_alpha   90.00
_cell.angle_beta   90.00
_cell.angle_gamma   90.00
#
_symmetry.space_group_name_H-M   'P 1'
#
loop_
_entity.id
_entity.type
_entity.pdbx_description
1 polymer ?
#
loop_
_entity_poly.entity_id
_entity_poly.type
_entity_poly.pdbx_seq_one_letter_code
_entity_poly.pdbx_strand_id
1 'polypeptide(L)'
;MDALHFKIDQLKSLWQEYRVVNEYSGKDYSDQGEWAREKLQGILTEFDKLIQEQILWKSTLTAEIEDVLSEIEEYCHIFGRKVDILIDQAALLNYEVNNATRDRLMIIRNSLKEEHEITRLNVNKWLAGLNTFVQELDVDYIVPSAEVFENDLSTSVVRPLWCKYDEYAHVVVGLRGSFENSTIKLHYYWDKLNYKPQDEIDKGLAQLFLDKSIPNELYESLIQKEQDNQNKDNENNNDDSESEQKLDLELDLEAQGFVYYKPQLPEGLKLKPEQLEILKNKLTELGKVYEERKEKMSMMQRSIQNLYDELDIPEEDRIKLTDSLDQEYMDKLEVEFERLREIMRAKIQKAIEEYTVQLGELWDKCLVPQYERDEFFSSLRSLVSAEEVYELLAQEVDRLQDLYIKCAKIYRLMLERRALIEKMIEFEKSASDPRRLFQPSFRLLEEEKWRKSCWPNLVKIEDQLINACIAYEEGKVQIN
;
A
#
# COMPACT_ATOMS: atom_id res chain seq x y z
N MET A 1 -0.17 67.31 35.63
CA MET A 1 0.73 68.41 35.28
C MET A 1 -0.05 69.66 34.89
N ASP A 2 -1.04 69.58 34.00
CA ASP A 2 -1.79 70.76 33.52
C ASP A 2 -2.60 71.48 34.62
N ALA A 3 -3.19 70.74 35.57
CA ALA A 3 -3.86 71.33 36.74
C ALA A 3 -2.87 72.06 37.68
N LEU A 4 -1.66 71.53 37.83
CA LEU A 4 -0.59 72.16 38.63
C LEU A 4 -0.07 73.41 37.94
N HIS A 5 0.15 73.37 36.62
CA HIS A 5 0.56 74.52 35.82
C HIS A 5 -0.49 75.62 35.82
N PHE A 6 -1.77 75.28 35.62
CA PHE A 6 -2.88 76.21 35.70
C PHE A 6 -2.97 76.90 37.08
N LYS A 7 -2.79 76.14 38.17
CA LYS A 7 -2.82 76.68 39.54
C LYS A 7 -1.56 77.51 39.86
N ILE A 8 -0.38 77.12 39.36
CA ILE A 8 0.85 77.92 39.45
C ILE A 8 0.71 79.23 38.67
N ASP A 9 0.06 79.22 37.52
CA ASP A 9 -0.18 80.43 36.72
C ASP A 9 -1.26 81.34 37.33
N GLN A 10 -2.25 80.76 38.03
CA GLN A 10 -3.16 81.52 38.91
C GLN A 10 -2.41 82.18 40.08
N LEU A 11 -1.45 81.50 40.70
CA LEU A 11 -0.58 82.07 41.73
C LEU A 11 0.30 83.18 41.20
N LYS A 12 0.89 83.01 40.01
CA LYS A 12 1.67 84.07 39.36
C LYS A 12 0.81 85.29 39.03
N SER A 13 -0.44 85.09 38.60
CA SER A 13 -1.40 86.18 38.37
C SER A 13 -1.79 86.88 39.67
N LEU A 14 -2.08 86.14 40.75
CA LEU A 14 -2.41 86.71 42.06
C LEU A 14 -1.21 87.45 42.68
N TRP A 15 0.02 86.97 42.44
CA TRP A 15 1.24 87.64 42.85
C TRP A 15 1.51 88.92 42.03
N GLN A 16 1.17 88.93 40.74
CA GLN A 16 1.17 90.13 39.88
C GLN A 16 0.12 91.14 40.34
N GLU A 17 -1.11 90.70 40.64
CA GLU A 17 -2.18 91.57 41.16
C GLU A 17 -1.80 92.19 42.51
N TYR A 18 -1.24 91.40 43.43
CA TYR A 18 -0.73 91.91 44.69
C TYR A 18 0.37 92.97 44.48
N ARG A 19 1.27 92.76 43.51
CA ARG A 19 2.31 93.73 43.16
C ARG A 19 1.73 95.03 42.59
N VAL A 20 0.73 94.95 41.72
CA VAL A 20 0.04 96.10 41.11
C VAL A 20 -0.72 96.92 42.17
N VAL A 21 -1.38 96.25 43.13
CA VAL A 21 -2.06 96.92 44.27
C VAL A 21 -1.07 97.69 45.15
N ASN A 22 0.17 97.21 45.25
CA ASN A 22 1.23 97.83 46.05
C ASN A 22 1.88 99.06 45.38
N GLU A 23 1.82 99.17 44.03
CA GLU A 23 2.38 100.34 43.30
C GLU A 23 1.45 101.57 43.30
N TYR A 24 0.14 101.40 43.54
CA TYR A 24 -0.85 102.49 43.44
C TYR A 24 -1.44 102.99 44.76
N SER A 25 -1.07 102.44 45.93
CA SER A 25 -1.70 102.79 47.21
C SER A 25 -0.71 103.42 48.21
N GLY A 26 -0.83 104.73 48.42
CA GLY A 26 -0.24 105.40 49.58
C GLY A 26 -1.18 105.27 50.79
N LYS A 27 -0.77 104.48 51.79
CA LYS A 27 -1.35 104.30 53.14
C LYS A 27 -2.63 103.44 53.24
N ASP A 28 -2.50 102.18 53.65
CA ASP A 28 -2.92 101.61 54.94
C ASP A 28 -2.46 100.13 55.01
N TYR A 29 -1.53 99.79 55.91
CA TYR A 29 -0.84 98.48 55.90
C TYR A 29 -1.64 97.36 56.60
N SER A 30 -2.73 97.69 57.29
CA SER A 30 -3.57 96.73 58.03
C SER A 30 -4.49 95.91 57.11
N ASP A 31 -5.24 96.59 56.24
CA ASP A 31 -6.23 95.96 55.36
C ASP A 31 -5.59 95.15 54.22
N GLN A 32 -4.39 95.54 53.76
CA GLN A 32 -3.64 94.77 52.76
C GLN A 32 -3.16 93.42 53.29
N GLY A 33 -2.83 93.33 54.58
CA GLY A 33 -2.42 92.08 55.23
C GLY A 33 -3.58 91.11 55.46
N GLU A 34 -4.79 91.61 55.71
CA GLU A 34 -6.00 90.77 55.76
C GLU A 34 -6.46 90.32 54.38
N TRP A 35 -6.45 91.21 53.37
CA TRP A 35 -6.75 90.86 51.99
C TRP A 35 -5.81 89.77 51.43
N ALA A 36 -4.50 89.93 51.67
CA ALA A 36 -3.51 88.94 51.25
C ALA A 36 -3.68 87.62 52.00
N ARG A 37 -3.99 87.65 53.30
CA ARG A 37 -4.25 86.43 54.09
C ARG A 37 -5.50 85.70 53.60
N GLU A 38 -6.60 86.40 53.34
CA GLU A 38 -7.85 85.77 52.88
C GLU A 38 -7.68 85.14 51.49
N LYS A 39 -7.01 85.84 50.56
CA LYS A 39 -6.71 85.31 49.22
C LYS A 39 -5.69 84.18 49.22
N LEU A 40 -4.62 84.29 50.02
CA LEU A 40 -3.60 83.23 50.13
C LEU A 40 -4.11 82.02 50.91
N GLN A 41 -5.02 82.19 51.89
CA GLN A 41 -5.60 81.07 52.64
C GLN A 41 -6.41 80.14 51.73
N GLY A 42 -7.15 80.68 50.77
CA GLY A 42 -7.84 79.88 49.75
C GLY A 42 -6.85 79.07 48.89
N ILE A 43 -5.72 79.67 48.52
CA ILE A 43 -4.66 79.00 47.76
C ILE A 43 -3.95 77.92 48.60
N LEU A 44 -3.64 78.21 49.87
CA LEU A 44 -3.01 77.27 50.79
C LEU A 44 -3.92 76.06 51.05
N THR A 45 -5.23 76.28 51.22
CA THR A 45 -6.21 75.19 51.39
C THR A 45 -6.28 74.30 50.15
N GLU A 46 -6.22 74.88 48.95
CA GLU A 46 -6.16 74.12 47.69
C GLU A 46 -4.81 73.39 47.52
N PHE A 47 -3.70 73.96 47.99
CA PHE A 47 -2.41 73.26 48.04
C PHE A 47 -2.41 72.10 49.03
N ASP A 48 -2.97 72.29 50.23
CA ASP A 48 -3.12 71.22 51.21
C ASP A 48 -3.97 70.08 50.63
N LYS A 49 -5.07 70.42 49.93
CA LYS A 49 -5.88 69.43 49.21
C LYS A 49 -5.09 68.68 48.13
N LEU A 50 -4.31 69.39 47.30
CA LEU A 50 -3.44 68.75 46.30
C LEU A 50 -2.37 67.87 46.95
N ILE A 51 -1.79 68.29 48.07
CA ILE A 51 -0.81 67.50 48.83
C ILE A 51 -1.49 66.22 49.37
N GLN A 52 -2.69 66.33 49.94
CA GLN A 52 -3.44 65.15 50.42
C GLN A 52 -3.82 64.22 49.27
N GLU A 53 -4.26 64.75 48.12
CA GLU A 53 -4.52 63.95 46.91
C GLU A 53 -3.25 63.24 46.42
N GLN A 54 -2.09 63.88 46.46
CA GLN A 54 -0.81 63.26 46.08
C GLN A 54 -0.35 62.20 47.09
N ILE A 55 -0.53 62.44 48.39
CA ILE A 55 -0.24 61.44 49.44
C ILE A 55 -1.14 60.22 49.25
N LEU A 56 -2.44 60.42 49.06
CA LEU A 56 -3.40 59.34 48.81
C LEU A 56 -3.03 58.58 47.54
N TRP A 57 -2.75 59.28 46.43
CA TRP A 57 -2.34 58.65 45.18
C TRP A 57 -1.08 57.80 45.33
N LYS A 58 -0.04 58.33 46.00
CA LYS A 58 1.18 57.56 46.29
C LYS A 58 0.91 56.34 47.18
N SER A 59 0.09 56.50 48.22
CA SER A 59 -0.27 55.40 49.11
C SER A 59 -1.00 54.28 48.35
N THR A 60 -1.95 54.63 47.49
CA THR A 60 -2.67 53.66 46.64
C THR A 60 -1.74 52.97 45.67
N LEU A 61 -0.85 53.72 45.01
CA LEU A 61 0.12 53.16 44.06
C LEU A 61 1.14 52.25 44.74
N THR A 62 1.57 52.56 45.97
CA THR A 62 2.41 51.68 46.78
C THR A 62 1.69 50.37 47.08
N ALA A 63 0.43 50.42 47.53
CA ALA A 63 -0.36 49.23 47.78
C ALA A 63 -0.54 48.37 46.51
N GLU A 64 -0.85 48.99 45.36
CA GLU A 64 -0.93 48.27 44.08
C GLU A 64 0.39 47.58 43.69
N ILE A 65 1.54 48.22 43.94
CA ILE A 65 2.85 47.62 43.67
C ILE A 65 3.13 46.45 44.62
N GLU A 66 2.81 46.59 45.91
CA GLU A 66 2.97 45.53 46.91
C GLU A 66 2.10 44.31 46.58
N ASP A 67 0.84 44.52 46.19
CA ASP A 67 -0.06 43.44 45.77
C ASP A 67 0.50 42.68 44.56
N VAL A 68 0.99 43.41 43.53
CA VAL A 68 1.59 42.78 42.34
C VAL A 68 2.88 42.04 42.68
N LEU A 69 3.72 42.56 43.58
CA LEU A 69 4.91 41.86 44.05
C LEU A 69 4.56 40.57 44.80
N SER A 70 3.54 40.61 45.66
CA SER A 70 3.05 39.43 46.37
C SER A 70 2.53 38.36 45.41
N GLU A 71 1.81 38.74 44.35
CA GLU A 71 1.39 37.80 43.31
C GLU A 71 2.59 37.20 42.56
N ILE A 72 3.61 38.01 42.23
CA ILE A 72 4.84 37.52 41.58
C ILE A 72 5.57 36.53 42.49
N GLU A 73 5.69 36.84 43.78
CA GLU A 73 6.27 35.94 44.79
C GLU A 73 5.52 34.60 44.86
N GLU A 74 4.19 34.63 44.83
CA GLU A 74 3.35 33.42 44.81
C GLU A 74 3.61 32.57 43.56
N TYR A 75 3.60 33.15 42.37
CA TYR A 75 3.93 32.42 41.14
C TYR A 75 5.36 31.88 41.15
N CYS A 76 6.33 32.67 41.64
CA CYS A 76 7.71 32.21 41.76
C CYS A 76 7.84 31.03 42.72
N HIS A 77 7.09 31.05 43.83
CA HIS A 77 7.03 29.94 44.78
C HIS A 77 6.46 28.68 44.12
N ILE A 78 5.33 28.80 43.42
CA ILE A 78 4.70 27.69 42.67
C ILE A 78 5.67 27.09 41.65
N PHE A 79 6.46 27.90 40.94
CA PHE A 79 7.44 27.43 39.98
C PHE A 79 8.80 27.02 40.58
N GLY A 80 9.00 27.19 41.89
CA GLY A 80 10.29 26.96 42.55
C GLY A 80 11.42 27.89 42.08
N ARG A 81 11.09 29.09 41.61
CA ARG A 81 12.03 30.11 41.11
C ARG A 81 12.33 31.14 42.21
N LYS A 82 13.55 31.67 42.20
CA LYS A 82 13.89 32.82 43.05
C LYS A 82 13.41 34.10 42.37
N VAL A 83 12.64 34.91 43.09
CA VAL A 83 12.13 36.22 42.63
C VAL A 83 13.27 37.13 42.19
N ASP A 84 14.41 37.04 42.87
CA ASP A 84 15.64 37.81 42.65
C ASP A 84 16.24 37.65 41.25
N ILE A 85 15.86 36.59 40.54
CA ILE A 85 16.30 36.31 39.17
C ILE A 85 15.40 37.06 38.15
N LEU A 86 14.15 37.31 38.51
CA LEU A 86 13.16 38.00 37.67
C LEU A 86 13.10 39.49 37.95
N ILE A 87 13.40 39.88 39.20
CA ILE A 87 13.45 41.26 39.67
C ILE A 87 14.81 41.44 40.33
N ASP A 88 15.69 42.25 39.72
CA ASP A 88 17.00 42.56 40.29
C ASP A 88 16.82 43.14 41.71
N GLN A 89 17.30 42.43 42.74
CA GLN A 89 17.19 42.86 44.13
C GLN A 89 17.85 44.22 44.43
N ALA A 90 18.83 44.64 43.62
CA ALA A 90 19.42 45.97 43.70
C ALA A 90 18.42 47.10 43.35
N ALA A 91 17.35 46.79 42.60
CA ALA A 91 16.26 47.70 42.28
C ALA A 91 15.12 47.67 43.33
N LEU A 92 14.91 46.55 44.04
CA LEU A 92 13.87 46.39 45.09
C LEU A 92 14.01 47.37 46.26
N LEU A 93 15.23 47.75 46.62
CA LEU A 93 15.49 48.73 47.70
C LEU A 93 15.34 50.19 47.27
N ASN A 94 15.16 50.47 45.97
CA ASN A 94 15.26 51.82 45.39
C ASN A 94 14.14 52.14 44.38
N TYR A 95 13.07 51.35 44.31
CA TYR A 95 11.99 51.61 43.37
C TYR A 95 11.29 52.94 43.69
N GLU A 96 11.45 53.92 42.81
CA GLU A 96 10.58 55.09 42.81
C GLU A 96 9.13 54.61 42.60
N VAL A 97 8.25 54.92 43.55
CA VAL A 97 6.81 54.69 43.47
C VAL A 97 6.25 55.57 42.33
N ASN A 98 6.23 55.00 41.14
CA ASN A 98 5.75 55.63 39.91
C ASN A 98 5.01 54.61 39.03
N ASN A 99 4.22 55.10 38.08
CA ASN A 99 3.41 54.24 37.22
C ASN A 99 4.28 53.31 36.35
N ALA A 100 5.47 53.75 35.92
CA ALA A 100 6.35 52.96 35.07
C ALA A 100 6.92 51.72 35.79
N THR A 101 7.09 51.78 37.10
CA THR A 101 7.45 50.65 37.96
C THR A 101 6.31 49.65 38.03
N ARG A 102 5.11 50.13 38.38
CA ARG A 102 3.91 49.30 38.46
C ARG A 102 3.62 48.59 37.13
N ASP A 103 3.64 49.33 36.03
CA ASP A 103 3.32 48.79 34.71
C ASP A 103 4.34 47.71 34.28
N ARG A 104 5.62 47.87 34.62
CA ARG A 104 6.66 46.84 34.40
C ARG A 104 6.41 45.57 35.21
N LEU A 105 6.10 45.71 36.49
CA LEU A 105 5.78 44.57 37.37
C LEU A 105 4.50 43.86 36.91
N MET A 106 3.48 44.61 36.46
CA MET A 106 2.28 44.04 35.87
C MET A 106 2.57 43.18 34.64
N ILE A 107 3.49 43.59 33.77
CA ILE A 107 3.91 42.78 32.61
C ILE A 107 4.51 41.45 33.07
N ILE A 108 5.41 41.47 34.06
CA ILE A 108 6.02 40.25 34.62
C ILE A 108 4.96 39.35 35.24
N ARG A 109 4.08 39.91 36.09
CA ARG A 109 2.97 39.17 36.70
C ARG A 109 2.09 38.52 35.64
N ASN A 110 1.71 39.26 34.61
CA ASN A 110 0.83 38.75 33.55
C ASN A 110 1.51 37.61 32.77
N SER A 111 2.81 37.72 32.50
CA SER A 111 3.59 36.65 31.87
C SER A 111 3.66 35.39 32.75
N LEU A 112 3.88 35.54 34.06
CA LEU A 112 3.89 34.41 35.00
C LEU A 112 2.51 33.76 35.12
N LYS A 113 1.45 34.56 35.14
CA LYS A 113 0.06 34.08 35.15
C LYS A 113 -0.25 33.28 33.88
N GLU A 114 0.15 33.78 32.72
CA GLU A 114 -0.02 33.08 31.45
C GLU A 114 0.75 31.75 31.44
N GLU A 115 2.02 31.76 31.89
CA GLU A 115 2.82 30.55 32.04
C GLU A 115 2.16 29.54 32.98
N HIS A 116 1.58 30.00 34.08
CA HIS A 116 0.85 29.18 35.05
C HIS A 116 -0.40 28.54 34.45
N GLU A 117 -1.21 29.33 33.74
CA GLU A 117 -2.42 28.83 33.06
C GLU A 117 -2.06 27.77 32.00
N ILE A 118 -1.04 28.04 31.17
CA ILE A 118 -0.55 27.09 30.16
C ILE A 118 -0.01 25.82 30.81
N THR A 119 0.81 25.95 31.86
CA THR A 119 1.43 24.81 32.54
C THR A 119 0.37 23.92 33.19
N ARG A 120 -0.64 24.52 33.83
CA ARG A 120 -1.76 23.80 34.43
C ARG A 120 -2.64 23.10 33.39
N LEU A 121 -2.90 23.76 32.25
CA LEU A 121 -3.59 23.14 31.13
C LEU A 121 -2.83 21.92 30.59
N ASN A 122 -1.51 22.06 30.42
CA ASN A 122 -0.64 20.99 29.96
C ASN A 122 -0.59 19.81 30.93
N VAL A 123 -0.42 20.06 32.23
CA VAL A 123 -0.44 19.02 33.27
C VAL A 123 -1.76 18.25 33.24
N ASN A 124 -2.90 18.96 33.16
CA ASN A 124 -4.21 18.32 33.05
C ASN A 124 -4.34 17.47 31.79
N LYS A 125 -3.87 17.97 30.63
CA LYS A 125 -3.81 17.21 29.38
C LYS A 125 -2.97 15.93 29.56
N TRP A 126 -1.77 16.05 30.12
CA TRP A 126 -0.85 14.93 30.28
C TRP A 126 -1.36 13.89 31.26
N LEU A 127 -1.98 14.30 32.38
CA LEU A 127 -2.60 13.39 33.33
C LEU A 127 -3.77 12.63 32.71
N ALA A 128 -4.65 13.31 31.97
CA ALA A 128 -5.77 12.67 31.29
C ALA A 128 -5.28 11.69 30.20
N GLY A 129 -4.29 12.09 29.41
CA GLY A 129 -3.68 11.25 28.39
C GLY A 129 -2.96 10.04 28.98
N LEU A 130 -2.16 10.21 30.04
CA LEU A 130 -1.50 9.10 30.74
C LEU A 130 -2.49 8.09 31.30
N ASN A 131 -3.59 8.54 31.93
CA ASN A 131 -4.63 7.63 32.40
C ASN A 131 -5.23 6.79 31.25
N THR A 132 -5.38 7.41 30.08
CA THR A 132 -5.87 6.74 28.88
C THR A 132 -4.83 5.73 28.36
N PHE A 133 -3.57 6.15 28.20
CA PHE A 133 -2.48 5.31 27.71
C PHE A 133 -2.21 4.11 28.62
N VAL A 134 -2.29 4.29 29.94
CA VAL A 134 -2.10 3.20 30.92
C VAL A 134 -3.16 2.12 30.74
N GLN A 135 -4.42 2.50 30.51
CA GLN A 135 -5.50 1.56 30.25
C GLN A 135 -5.36 0.86 28.90
N GLU A 136 -4.94 1.59 27.86
CA GLU A 136 -4.76 1.03 26.51
C GLU A 136 -3.59 0.06 26.39
N LEU A 137 -2.47 0.38 27.05
CA LEU A 137 -1.27 -0.45 27.07
C LEU A 137 -1.36 -1.58 28.11
N ASP A 138 -2.29 -1.49 29.06
CA ASP A 138 -2.46 -2.40 30.21
C ASP A 138 -1.15 -2.56 31.00
N VAL A 139 -0.58 -1.41 31.40
CA VAL A 139 0.69 -1.33 32.14
C VAL A 139 0.43 -1.01 33.62
N ASP A 140 1.25 -1.57 34.49
CA ASP A 140 1.18 -1.34 35.95
C ASP A 140 1.79 0.01 36.38
N TYR A 141 1.48 1.09 35.65
CA TYR A 141 1.93 2.44 35.99
C TYR A 141 0.84 3.22 36.73
N ILE A 142 1.17 3.73 37.92
CA ILE A 142 0.27 4.54 38.72
C ILE A 142 0.46 6.00 38.31
N VAL A 143 -0.56 6.57 37.65
CA VAL A 143 -0.56 7.99 37.28
C VAL A 143 -0.62 8.85 38.56
N PRO A 144 0.27 9.85 38.72
CA PRO A 144 0.22 10.76 39.86
C PRO A 144 -1.14 11.46 39.99
N SER A 145 -1.58 11.71 41.24
CA SER A 145 -2.80 12.48 41.49
C SER A 145 -2.61 13.95 41.06
N ALA A 146 -3.69 14.57 40.58
CA ALA A 146 -3.70 16.00 40.25
C ALA A 146 -3.34 16.89 41.46
N GLU A 147 -3.61 16.42 42.68
CA GLU A 147 -3.28 17.11 43.94
C GLU A 147 -1.79 17.45 44.07
N VAL A 148 -0.90 16.64 43.49
CA VAL A 148 0.55 16.86 43.52
C VAL A 148 0.96 18.15 42.80
N PHE A 149 0.15 18.59 41.83
CA PHE A 149 0.44 19.73 40.96
C PHE A 149 -0.39 20.98 41.31
N GLU A 150 -1.20 20.95 42.37
CA GLU A 150 -2.02 22.10 42.76
C GLU A 150 -1.15 23.29 43.20
N ASN A 151 -0.12 23.00 44.00
CA ASN A 151 0.71 24.00 44.67
C ASN A 151 2.19 23.98 44.25
N ASP A 152 2.62 23.00 43.45
CA ASP A 152 3.99 22.86 42.96
C ASP A 152 3.97 22.56 41.45
N LEU A 153 4.37 23.55 40.65
CA LEU A 153 4.58 23.43 39.20
C LEU A 153 6.06 23.64 38.84
N SER A 154 6.96 23.35 39.78
CA SER A 154 8.39 23.41 39.52
C SER A 154 8.79 22.47 38.38
N THR A 155 9.83 22.85 37.65
CA THR A 155 10.37 22.03 36.55
C THR A 155 10.72 20.62 37.03
N SER A 156 11.17 20.45 38.29
CA SER A 156 11.46 19.15 38.89
C SER A 156 10.26 18.22 39.03
N VAL A 157 9.05 18.75 39.20
CA VAL A 157 7.81 17.97 39.38
C VAL A 157 7.10 17.78 38.04
N VAL A 158 7.05 18.83 37.21
CA VAL A 158 6.36 18.83 35.93
C VAL A 158 7.13 18.07 34.84
N ARG A 159 8.47 18.18 34.82
CA ARG A 159 9.29 17.54 33.76
C ARG A 159 9.20 16.01 33.76
N PRO A 160 9.26 15.29 34.90
CA PRO A 160 9.07 13.84 34.91
C PRO A 160 7.70 13.40 34.38
N LEU A 161 6.63 14.14 34.71
CA LEU A 161 5.28 13.87 34.19
C LEU A 161 5.26 13.99 32.67
N TRP A 162 5.80 15.08 32.12
CA TRP A 162 5.90 15.28 30.67
C TRP A 162 6.71 14.18 30.00
N CYS A 163 7.89 13.83 30.53
CA CYS A 163 8.73 12.77 29.96
C CYS A 163 8.00 11.42 29.90
N LYS A 164 7.21 11.09 30.94
CA LYS A 164 6.41 9.86 30.95
C LYS A 164 5.24 9.92 29.97
N TYR A 165 4.57 11.07 29.87
CA TYR A 165 3.54 11.29 28.87
C TYR A 165 4.10 11.11 27.46
N ASP A 166 5.23 11.75 27.16
CA ASP A 166 5.90 11.74 25.87
C ASP A 166 6.34 10.32 25.46
N GLU A 167 6.95 9.58 26.38
CA GLU A 167 7.34 8.18 26.20
C GLU A 167 6.13 7.29 25.81
N TYR A 168 5.02 7.38 26.54
CA TYR A 168 3.82 6.61 26.23
C TYR A 168 3.08 7.12 25.00
N ALA A 169 3.07 8.43 24.74
CA ALA A 169 2.46 9.01 23.56
C ALA A 169 3.12 8.47 22.28
N HIS A 170 4.46 8.49 22.20
CA HIS A 170 5.18 7.94 21.05
C HIS A 170 4.86 6.46 20.81
N VAL A 171 4.86 5.65 21.88
CA VAL A 171 4.52 4.22 21.77
C VAL A 171 3.08 4.04 21.29
N VAL A 172 2.12 4.69 21.95
CA VAL A 172 0.70 4.55 21.64
C VAL A 172 0.37 5.04 20.24
N VAL A 173 0.93 6.18 19.79
CA VAL A 173 0.73 6.69 18.42
C VAL A 173 1.19 5.67 17.39
N GLY A 174 2.37 5.06 17.58
CA GLY A 174 2.86 4.00 16.70
C GLY A 174 1.96 2.77 16.68
N LEU A 175 1.47 2.33 17.85
CA LEU A 175 0.57 1.18 17.95
C LEU A 175 -0.81 1.46 17.34
N ARG A 176 -1.39 2.66 17.56
CA ARG A 176 -2.65 3.12 16.94
C ARG A 176 -2.54 3.16 15.43
N GLY A 177 -1.45 3.73 14.90
CA GLY A 177 -1.18 3.75 13.47
C GLY A 177 -1.03 2.34 12.87
N SER A 178 -0.31 1.45 13.57
CA SER A 178 -0.19 0.04 13.14
C SER A 178 -1.55 -0.67 13.13
N PHE A 179 -2.37 -0.48 14.17
CA PHE A 179 -3.71 -1.06 14.26
C PHE A 179 -4.59 -0.56 13.11
N GLU A 180 -4.58 0.75 12.86
CA GLU A 180 -5.38 1.40 11.82
C GLU A 180 -5.02 0.85 10.44
N ASN A 181 -3.72 0.82 10.11
CA ASN A 181 -3.23 0.32 8.82
C ASN A 181 -3.59 -1.16 8.63
N SER A 182 -3.40 -2.00 9.66
CA SER A 182 -3.77 -3.41 9.58
C SER A 182 -5.27 -3.59 9.42
N THR A 183 -6.08 -2.78 10.12
CA THR A 183 -7.54 -2.87 10.09
C THR A 183 -8.11 -2.42 8.75
N ILE A 184 -7.57 -1.35 8.14
CA ILE A 184 -7.94 -0.91 6.79
C ILE A 184 -7.72 -2.05 5.78
N LYS A 185 -6.52 -2.65 5.79
CA LYS A 185 -6.18 -3.73 4.86
C LYS A 185 -7.02 -4.99 5.10
N LEU A 186 -7.24 -5.36 6.35
CA LEU A 186 -8.11 -6.49 6.70
C LEU A 186 -9.54 -6.26 6.23
N HIS A 187 -10.10 -5.07 6.43
CA HIS A 187 -11.45 -4.75 5.95
C HIS A 187 -11.54 -4.87 4.42
N TYR A 188 -10.53 -4.35 3.70
CA TYR A 188 -10.45 -4.50 2.25
C TYR A 188 -10.39 -5.98 1.83
N TYR A 189 -9.51 -6.79 2.42
CA TYR A 189 -9.42 -8.22 2.09
C TYR A 189 -10.68 -9.00 2.45
N TRP A 190 -11.33 -8.67 3.57
CA TRP A 190 -12.56 -9.34 3.99
C TRP A 190 -13.70 -9.13 3.01
N ASP A 191 -13.86 -7.90 2.51
CA ASP A 191 -14.83 -7.59 1.46
C ASP A 191 -14.52 -8.38 0.18
N LYS A 192 -13.27 -8.27 -0.31
CA LYS A 192 -12.87 -8.91 -1.58
C LYS A 192 -12.89 -10.44 -1.54
N LEU A 193 -12.62 -11.04 -0.40
CA LEU A 193 -12.59 -12.50 -0.24
C LEU A 193 -13.90 -13.08 0.32
N ASN A 194 -14.87 -12.22 0.68
CA ASN A 194 -16.08 -12.58 1.41
C ASN A 194 -15.75 -13.40 2.68
N TYR A 195 -14.76 -12.94 3.44
CA TYR A 195 -14.25 -13.63 4.62
C TYR A 195 -15.29 -13.66 5.74
N LYS A 196 -15.37 -14.79 6.44
CA LYS A 196 -16.28 -14.99 7.58
C LYS A 196 -15.49 -15.00 8.89
N PRO A 197 -15.93 -14.26 9.93
CA PRO A 197 -15.26 -14.25 11.23
C PRO A 197 -15.13 -15.64 11.84
N GLN A 198 -13.92 -16.00 12.28
CA GLN A 198 -13.62 -17.33 12.82
C GLN A 198 -13.35 -17.34 14.32
N ASP A 199 -12.77 -16.26 14.86
CA ASP A 199 -12.39 -16.15 16.27
C ASP A 199 -12.92 -14.86 16.93
N GLU A 200 -12.53 -14.62 18.18
CA GLU A 200 -12.97 -13.45 18.95
C GLU A 200 -12.41 -12.12 18.40
N ILE A 201 -11.19 -12.14 17.87
CA ILE A 201 -10.57 -10.96 17.23
C ILE A 201 -11.36 -10.60 15.98
N ASP A 202 -11.68 -11.60 15.16
CA ASP A 202 -12.49 -11.42 13.96
C ASP A 202 -13.90 -10.90 14.32
N LYS A 203 -14.51 -11.38 15.41
CA LYS A 203 -15.81 -10.83 15.87
C LYS A 203 -15.68 -9.35 16.25
N GLY A 204 -14.59 -8.96 16.92
CA GLY A 204 -14.29 -7.56 17.22
C GLY A 204 -14.09 -6.71 15.96
N LEU A 205 -13.35 -7.22 14.97
CA LEU A 205 -13.17 -6.54 13.67
C LEU A 205 -14.48 -6.41 12.90
N ALA A 206 -15.29 -7.47 12.87
CA ALA A 206 -16.61 -7.45 12.23
C ALA A 206 -17.50 -6.34 12.82
N GLN A 207 -17.46 -6.14 14.14
CA GLN A 207 -18.18 -5.04 14.78
C GLN A 207 -17.67 -3.66 14.33
N LEU A 208 -16.36 -3.50 14.11
CA LEU A 208 -15.80 -2.26 13.58
C LEU A 208 -16.19 -2.00 12.12
N PHE A 209 -16.50 -3.06 11.36
CA PHE A 209 -16.82 -2.98 9.93
C PHE A 209 -18.30 -2.74 9.64
N LEU A 210 -19.21 -3.17 10.53
CA LEU A 210 -20.68 -3.15 10.33
C LEU A 210 -21.25 -1.85 9.74
N ASP A 211 -20.77 -0.70 10.21
CA ASP A 211 -21.31 0.62 9.83
C ASP A 211 -20.39 1.41 8.88
N LYS A 212 -19.39 0.75 8.27
CA LYS A 212 -18.35 1.43 7.49
C LYS A 212 -18.36 1.02 6.03
N SER A 213 -18.12 2.01 5.17
CA SER A 213 -17.83 1.78 3.77
C SER A 213 -16.48 1.08 3.60
N ILE A 214 -16.38 0.25 2.57
CA ILE A 214 -15.13 -0.45 2.20
C ILE A 214 -14.04 0.59 1.92
N PRO A 215 -12.85 0.47 2.53
CA PRO A 215 -11.82 1.50 2.49
C PRO A 215 -10.94 1.40 1.23
N ASN A 216 -11.54 1.42 0.04
CA ASN A 216 -10.81 1.25 -1.23
C ASN A 216 -9.72 2.32 -1.43
N GLU A 217 -10.07 3.61 -1.33
CA GLU A 217 -9.12 4.71 -1.54
C GLU A 217 -8.00 4.73 -0.49
N LEU A 218 -8.34 4.38 0.76
CA LEU A 218 -7.38 4.30 1.86
C LEU A 218 -6.43 3.12 1.66
N TYR A 219 -6.95 1.96 1.22
CA TYR A 219 -6.13 0.80 0.89
C TYR A 219 -5.13 1.14 -0.23
N GLU A 220 -5.59 1.69 -1.34
CA GLU A 220 -4.72 2.08 -2.47
C GLU A 220 -3.64 3.09 -2.02
N SER A 221 -4.03 4.07 -1.20
CA SER A 221 -3.09 5.05 -0.65
C SER A 221 -2.02 4.41 0.26
N LEU A 222 -2.39 3.40 1.06
CA LEU A 222 -1.44 2.67 1.90
C LEU A 222 -0.46 1.85 1.07
N ILE A 223 -0.95 1.14 0.05
CA ILE A 223 -0.10 0.35 -0.84
C ILE A 223 0.86 1.24 -1.63
N GLN A 224 0.40 2.40 -2.12
CA GLN A 224 1.27 3.35 -2.81
C GLN A 224 2.37 3.88 -1.89
N LYS A 225 2.05 4.25 -0.65
CA LYS A 225 3.05 4.69 0.35
C LYS A 225 4.08 3.61 0.64
N GLU A 226 3.67 2.34 0.72
CA GLU A 226 4.59 1.22 0.94
C GLU A 226 5.53 1.01 -0.25
N GLN A 227 5.04 1.14 -1.48
CA GLN A 227 5.85 1.08 -2.69
C GLN A 227 6.83 2.27 -2.78
N ASP A 228 6.38 3.49 -2.45
CA ASP A 228 7.22 4.68 -2.46
C ASP A 228 8.35 4.60 -1.44
N ASN A 229 8.07 4.05 -0.25
CA ASN A 229 9.09 3.83 0.78
C ASN A 229 10.11 2.75 0.34
N GLN A 230 9.65 1.64 -0.25
CA GLN A 230 10.56 0.63 -0.81
C GLN A 230 11.44 1.18 -1.95
N ASN A 231 10.93 2.13 -2.74
CA ASN A 231 11.69 2.77 -3.79
C ASN A 231 12.72 3.79 -3.24
N LYS A 232 12.38 4.52 -2.16
CA LYS A 232 13.32 5.42 -1.47
C LYS A 232 14.47 4.68 -0.79
N ASP A 233 14.19 3.53 -0.17
CA ASP A 233 15.21 2.67 0.43
C ASP A 233 16.19 2.10 -0.62
N ASN A 234 15.76 2.01 -1.88
CA ASN A 234 16.60 1.61 -3.01
C ASN A 234 17.40 2.78 -3.62
N GLU A 235 17.03 4.04 -3.36
CA GLU A 235 17.68 5.23 -3.94
C GLU A 235 18.60 6.00 -2.98
N ASN A 236 18.57 5.80 -1.66
CA ASN A 236 19.42 6.56 -0.73
C ASN A 236 20.37 5.70 0.12
N ASN A 237 21.60 5.56 -0.37
CA ASN A 237 22.77 5.65 0.51
C ASN A 237 23.13 7.14 0.63
N ASN A 238 23.18 7.63 1.87
CA ASN A 238 23.59 8.96 2.33
C ASN A 238 22.54 10.08 2.17
N ASP A 239 21.73 10.30 3.22
CA ASP A 239 21.71 11.64 3.83
C ASP A 239 21.19 11.60 5.28
N ASP A 240 22.03 12.08 6.18
CA ASP A 240 21.92 12.00 7.64
C ASP A 240 21.06 13.16 8.19
N SER A 241 19.81 13.28 7.70
CA SER A 241 18.90 14.39 8.08
C SER A 241 17.45 13.99 8.36
N GLU A 242 17.17 12.70 8.57
CA GLU A 242 15.79 12.19 8.74
C GLU A 242 15.25 12.24 10.19
N SER A 243 16.02 12.68 11.18
CA SER A 243 15.59 12.63 12.58
C SER A 243 14.63 13.75 12.99
N GLU A 244 14.68 14.93 12.35
CA GLU A 244 13.81 16.06 12.71
C GLU A 244 12.50 16.11 11.89
N GLN A 245 12.49 15.61 10.65
CA GLN A 245 11.26 15.57 9.82
C GLN A 245 10.29 14.45 10.21
N LYS A 246 10.76 13.42 10.93
CA LYS A 246 9.91 12.34 11.44
C LYS A 246 9.01 12.81 12.59
N LEU A 247 9.49 13.79 13.38
CA LEU A 247 8.79 14.32 14.55
C LEU A 247 7.58 15.19 14.15
N ASP A 248 7.73 16.00 13.09
CA ASP A 248 6.62 16.82 12.56
C ASP A 248 5.55 16.01 11.83
N LEU A 249 5.90 14.84 11.27
CA LEU A 249 4.91 13.91 10.69
C LEU A 249 4.19 13.04 11.74
N GLU A 250 4.83 12.76 12.89
CA GLU A 250 4.21 12.01 14.00
C GLU A 250 3.28 12.88 14.84
N LEU A 251 3.54 14.18 14.95
CA LEU A 251 2.68 15.13 15.68
C LEU A 251 1.34 15.42 14.97
N ASP A 252 1.24 15.13 13.66
CA ASP A 252 0.01 15.31 12.87
C ASP A 252 -0.91 14.07 12.88
N LEU A 253 -0.48 12.94 13.48
CA LEU A 253 -1.30 11.73 13.66
C LEU A 253 -2.35 11.87 14.77
N GLU A 254 -2.21 12.84 15.69
CA GLU A 254 -3.31 13.21 16.61
C GLU A 254 -4.42 14.00 15.89
N ALA A 255 -4.12 14.63 14.74
CA ALA A 255 -5.06 15.43 13.94
C ALA A 255 -5.71 14.65 12.78
N GLN A 256 -5.06 13.60 12.27
CA GLN A 256 -5.69 12.64 11.36
C GLN A 256 -6.64 11.75 12.14
N GLY A 257 -7.94 12.02 12.02
CA GLY A 257 -8.97 11.16 12.63
C GLY A 257 -8.79 9.71 12.18
N PHE A 258 -8.47 8.83 13.14
CA PHE A 258 -8.49 7.38 12.90
C PHE A 258 -9.90 6.96 12.48
N VAL A 259 -10.01 6.19 11.40
CA VAL A 259 -11.28 5.69 10.89
C VAL A 259 -11.73 4.52 11.75
N TYR A 260 -10.83 3.60 12.11
CA TYR A 260 -11.13 2.37 12.86
C TYR A 260 -10.82 2.44 14.34
N TYR A 261 -9.65 2.94 14.70
CA TYR A 261 -9.24 3.03 16.07
C TYR A 261 -10.12 4.00 16.88
N LYS A 262 -10.54 3.56 18.06
CA LYS A 262 -11.21 4.37 19.08
C LYS A 262 -10.63 3.99 20.45
N PRO A 263 -10.55 4.90 21.43
CA PRO A 263 -10.00 4.59 22.77
C PRO A 263 -10.67 3.40 23.46
N GLN A 264 -11.95 3.16 23.16
CA GLN A 264 -12.67 1.96 23.59
C GLN A 264 -12.89 1.03 22.40
N LEU A 265 -12.00 0.04 22.27
CA LEU A 265 -12.12 -1.00 21.26
C LEU A 265 -13.16 -2.06 21.68
N PRO A 266 -13.81 -2.72 20.70
CA PRO A 266 -14.69 -3.86 20.97
C PRO A 266 -14.03 -4.99 21.76
N GLU A 267 -14.85 -5.78 22.45
CA GLU A 267 -14.39 -6.95 23.20
C GLU A 267 -13.61 -7.91 22.30
N GLY A 268 -12.40 -8.31 22.74
CA GLY A 268 -11.46 -9.13 21.97
C GLY A 268 -10.34 -8.32 21.29
N LEU A 269 -10.51 -7.03 21.03
CA LEU A 269 -9.49 -6.15 20.47
C LEU A 269 -8.84 -5.28 21.54
N LYS A 270 -7.51 -5.29 21.62
CA LYS A 270 -6.73 -4.34 22.43
C LYS A 270 -5.49 -3.91 21.67
N LEU A 271 -4.90 -2.81 22.12
CA LEU A 271 -3.72 -2.21 21.52
C LEU A 271 -2.41 -2.87 21.98
N LYS A 272 -2.47 -4.02 22.67
CA LYS A 272 -1.27 -4.73 23.14
C LYS A 272 -0.40 -5.18 21.96
N PRO A 273 0.93 -5.10 22.07
CA PRO A 273 1.84 -5.58 21.04
C PRO A 273 1.56 -7.03 20.60
N GLU A 274 1.24 -7.90 21.56
CA GLU A 274 0.90 -9.32 21.31
C GLU A 274 -0.34 -9.48 20.41
N GLN A 275 -1.37 -8.67 20.63
CA GLN A 275 -2.60 -8.73 19.81
C GLN A 275 -2.42 -8.09 18.44
N LEU A 276 -1.62 -7.02 18.36
CA LEU A 276 -1.24 -6.43 17.09
C LEU A 276 -0.40 -7.41 16.26
N GLU A 277 0.41 -8.24 16.89
CA GLU A 277 1.14 -9.28 16.19
C GLU A 277 0.20 -10.36 15.63
N ILE A 278 -0.84 -10.74 16.37
CA ILE A 278 -1.88 -11.65 15.85
C ILE A 278 -2.60 -11.01 14.66
N LEU A 279 -2.95 -9.72 14.73
CA LEU A 279 -3.56 -8.98 13.63
C LEU A 279 -2.64 -8.91 12.40
N LYS A 280 -1.34 -8.67 12.60
CA LYS A 280 -0.33 -8.68 11.52
C LYS A 280 -0.23 -10.07 10.89
N ASN A 281 -0.21 -11.13 11.67
CA ASN A 281 -0.17 -12.51 11.16
C ASN A 281 -1.41 -12.80 10.31
N LYS A 282 -2.62 -12.50 10.81
CA LYS A 282 -3.87 -12.61 10.04
C LYS A 282 -3.83 -11.78 8.75
N LEU A 283 -3.30 -10.56 8.82
CA LEU A 283 -3.12 -9.70 7.66
C LEU A 283 -2.19 -10.35 6.62
N THR A 284 -1.07 -10.94 7.05
CA THR A 284 -0.16 -11.61 6.13
C THR A 284 -0.76 -12.87 5.52
N GLU A 285 -1.53 -13.65 6.29
CA GLU A 285 -2.21 -14.85 5.80
C GLU A 285 -3.29 -14.49 4.77
N LEU A 286 -4.17 -13.54 5.11
CA LEU A 286 -5.23 -13.09 4.20
C LEU A 286 -4.66 -12.37 2.97
N GLY A 287 -3.59 -11.59 3.14
CA GLY A 287 -2.88 -10.95 2.03
C GLY A 287 -2.33 -11.97 1.04
N LYS A 288 -1.75 -13.07 1.52
CA LYS A 288 -1.30 -14.18 0.65
C LYS A 288 -2.46 -14.81 -0.11
N VAL A 289 -3.55 -15.15 0.58
CA VAL A 289 -4.75 -15.73 -0.06
C VAL A 289 -5.34 -14.77 -1.11
N TYR A 290 -5.35 -13.47 -0.82
CA TYR A 290 -5.81 -12.44 -1.74
C TYR A 290 -4.95 -12.39 -3.02
N GLU A 291 -3.63 -12.29 -2.88
CA GLU A 291 -2.74 -12.23 -4.04
C GLU A 291 -2.75 -13.55 -4.83
N GLU A 292 -2.73 -14.71 -4.17
CA GLU A 292 -2.83 -16.02 -4.84
C GLU A 292 -4.13 -16.15 -5.65
N ARG A 293 -5.27 -15.72 -5.09
CA ARG A 293 -6.55 -15.77 -5.80
C ARG A 293 -6.58 -14.78 -6.97
N LYS A 294 -6.04 -13.58 -6.78
CA LYS A 294 -5.94 -12.55 -7.82
C LYS A 294 -5.04 -12.99 -8.98
N GLU A 295 -3.90 -13.58 -8.67
CA GLU A 295 -2.99 -14.16 -9.67
C GLU A 295 -3.63 -15.33 -10.41
N LYS A 296 -4.29 -16.26 -9.71
CA LYS A 296 -5.04 -17.37 -10.34
C LYS A 296 -6.10 -16.81 -11.29
N MET A 297 -6.88 -15.82 -10.86
CA MET A 297 -7.89 -15.16 -11.68
C MET A 297 -7.27 -14.54 -12.95
N SER A 298 -6.23 -13.71 -12.79
CA SER A 298 -5.56 -13.06 -13.93
C SER A 298 -4.93 -14.06 -14.90
N MET A 299 -4.37 -15.16 -14.39
CA MET A 299 -3.85 -16.25 -15.22
C MET A 299 -4.98 -16.90 -16.03
N MET A 300 -6.07 -17.29 -15.36
CA MET A 300 -7.20 -17.96 -16.01
C MET A 300 -7.89 -17.07 -17.04
N GLN A 301 -8.14 -15.79 -16.72
CA GLN A 301 -8.72 -14.83 -17.67
C GLN A 301 -7.84 -14.69 -18.92
N ARG A 302 -6.51 -14.60 -18.75
CA ARG A 302 -5.56 -14.55 -19.87
C ARG A 302 -5.60 -15.83 -20.70
N SER A 303 -5.58 -17.00 -20.04
CA SER A 303 -5.63 -18.28 -20.74
C SER A 303 -6.97 -18.52 -21.45
N ILE A 304 -8.09 -18.13 -20.85
CA ILE A 304 -9.42 -18.15 -21.46
C ILE A 304 -9.44 -17.24 -22.70
N GLN A 305 -8.91 -16.03 -22.60
CA GLN A 305 -8.84 -15.10 -23.74
C GLN A 305 -8.03 -15.70 -24.89
N ASN A 306 -6.87 -16.27 -24.61
CA ASN A 306 -6.05 -16.94 -25.64
C ASN A 306 -6.80 -18.11 -26.28
N LEU A 307 -7.50 -18.93 -25.49
CA LEU A 307 -8.29 -20.06 -26.00
C LEU A 307 -9.48 -19.59 -26.84
N TYR A 308 -10.13 -18.49 -26.47
CA TYR A 308 -11.20 -17.91 -27.29
C TYR A 308 -10.70 -17.49 -28.67
N ASP A 309 -9.49 -16.93 -28.73
CA ASP A 309 -8.89 -16.48 -29.97
C ASP A 309 -8.38 -17.67 -30.82
N GLU A 310 -7.79 -18.71 -30.21
CA GLU A 310 -7.33 -19.93 -30.92
C GLU A 310 -8.48 -20.83 -31.42
N LEU A 311 -9.62 -20.80 -30.72
CA LEU A 311 -10.81 -21.57 -31.07
C LEU A 311 -11.80 -20.78 -31.95
N ASP A 312 -11.51 -19.51 -32.25
CA ASP A 312 -12.40 -18.60 -32.99
C ASP A 312 -13.83 -18.53 -32.41
N ILE A 313 -13.95 -18.49 -31.09
CA ILE A 313 -15.26 -18.52 -30.41
C ILE A 313 -15.96 -17.17 -30.56
N PRO A 314 -17.22 -17.11 -31.05
CA PRO A 314 -17.98 -15.86 -31.18
C PRO A 314 -18.17 -15.16 -29.84
N GLU A 315 -18.20 -13.82 -29.84
CA GLU A 315 -18.38 -13.03 -28.61
C GLU A 315 -19.67 -13.37 -27.86
N GLU A 316 -20.72 -13.80 -28.57
CA GLU A 316 -22.02 -14.19 -27.99
C GLU A 316 -21.92 -15.41 -27.05
N ASP A 317 -20.95 -16.29 -27.30
CA ASP A 317 -20.71 -17.52 -26.53
C ASP A 317 -19.62 -17.32 -25.45
N ARG A 318 -19.01 -16.13 -25.36
CA ARG A 318 -17.98 -15.80 -24.37
C ARG A 318 -18.63 -15.36 -23.06
N ILE A 319 -18.07 -15.82 -21.93
CA ILE A 319 -18.48 -15.27 -20.64
C ILE A 319 -17.93 -13.85 -20.48
N LYS A 320 -18.69 -12.98 -19.82
CA LYS A 320 -18.19 -11.67 -19.44
C LYS A 320 -17.08 -11.82 -18.39
N LEU A 321 -15.87 -11.39 -18.76
CA LEU A 321 -14.74 -11.30 -17.83
C LEU A 321 -14.90 -10.05 -16.96
N THR A 322 -14.83 -10.24 -15.65
CA THR A 322 -14.93 -9.19 -14.62
C THR A 322 -13.84 -9.38 -13.56
N ASP A 323 -13.45 -8.31 -12.88
CA ASP A 323 -12.43 -8.35 -11.81
C ASP A 323 -13.07 -8.57 -10.44
N SER A 324 -13.81 -9.67 -10.30
CA SER A 324 -14.33 -10.12 -9.00
C SER A 324 -13.51 -11.29 -8.48
N LEU A 325 -13.24 -11.30 -7.17
CA LEU A 325 -12.58 -12.41 -6.47
C LEU A 325 -13.57 -13.30 -5.71
N ASP A 326 -14.87 -13.14 -5.99
CA ASP A 326 -15.93 -13.96 -5.42
C ASP A 326 -15.75 -15.41 -5.83
N GLN A 327 -16.00 -16.33 -4.90
CA GLN A 327 -15.85 -17.76 -5.16
C GLN A 327 -16.75 -18.23 -6.31
N GLU A 328 -17.97 -17.73 -6.41
CA GLU A 328 -18.90 -18.07 -7.50
C GLU A 328 -18.34 -17.69 -8.88
N TYR A 329 -17.68 -16.53 -8.98
CA TYR A 329 -17.06 -16.10 -10.23
C TYR A 329 -15.78 -16.89 -10.52
N MET A 330 -14.97 -17.22 -9.51
CA MET A 330 -13.81 -18.10 -9.67
C MET A 330 -14.22 -19.48 -10.17
N ASP A 331 -15.28 -20.07 -9.61
CA ASP A 331 -15.82 -21.36 -10.03
C ASP A 331 -16.33 -21.28 -11.48
N LYS A 332 -16.98 -20.17 -11.86
CA LYS A 332 -17.44 -19.92 -13.23
C LYS A 332 -16.27 -19.83 -14.22
N LEU A 333 -15.18 -19.15 -13.85
CA LEU A 333 -13.96 -19.10 -14.67
C LEU A 333 -13.35 -20.49 -14.84
N GLU A 334 -13.34 -21.32 -13.79
CA GLU A 334 -12.77 -22.66 -13.82
C GLU A 334 -13.56 -23.61 -14.72
N VAL A 335 -14.89 -23.55 -14.63
CA VAL A 335 -15.79 -24.29 -15.53
C VAL A 335 -15.60 -23.86 -16.97
N GLU A 336 -15.52 -22.57 -17.25
CA GLU A 336 -15.32 -22.08 -18.61
C GLU A 336 -13.94 -22.45 -19.16
N PHE A 337 -12.89 -22.31 -18.36
CA PHE A 337 -11.55 -22.71 -18.75
C PHE A 337 -11.49 -24.20 -19.12
N GLU A 338 -12.08 -25.07 -18.30
CA GLU A 338 -12.10 -26.51 -18.60
C GLU A 338 -12.98 -26.84 -19.81
N ARG A 339 -14.12 -26.13 -20.00
CA ARG A 339 -14.94 -26.24 -21.21
C ARG A 339 -14.11 -25.95 -22.47
N LEU A 340 -13.35 -24.85 -22.47
CA LEU A 340 -12.50 -24.46 -23.59
C LEU A 340 -11.38 -25.47 -23.84
N ARG A 341 -10.76 -25.98 -22.78
CA ARG A 341 -9.76 -27.05 -22.90
C ARG A 341 -10.33 -28.32 -23.51
N GLU A 342 -11.56 -28.70 -23.16
CA GLU A 342 -12.21 -29.85 -23.79
C GLU A 342 -12.51 -29.63 -25.27
N ILE A 343 -12.97 -28.43 -25.65
CA ILE A 343 -13.16 -28.08 -27.06
C ILE A 343 -11.83 -28.17 -27.82
N MET A 344 -10.74 -27.67 -27.23
CA MET A 344 -9.40 -27.77 -27.81
C MET A 344 -8.95 -29.23 -27.97
N ARG A 345 -9.11 -30.06 -26.92
CA ARG A 345 -8.82 -31.50 -26.98
C ARG A 345 -9.60 -32.19 -28.08
N ALA A 346 -10.89 -31.88 -28.22
CA ALA A 346 -11.73 -32.44 -29.27
C ALA A 346 -11.30 -32.00 -30.67
N LYS A 347 -10.90 -30.73 -30.85
CA LYS A 347 -10.37 -30.19 -32.12
C LYS A 347 -9.09 -30.91 -32.52
N ILE A 348 -8.15 -31.06 -31.59
CA ILE A 348 -6.90 -31.82 -31.78
C ILE A 348 -7.18 -33.28 -32.13
N GLN A 349 -8.03 -33.94 -31.36
CA GLN A 349 -8.36 -35.35 -31.57
C GLN A 349 -8.99 -35.57 -32.96
N LYS A 350 -9.89 -34.68 -33.38
CA LYS A 350 -10.48 -34.72 -34.72
C LYS A 350 -9.43 -34.55 -35.82
N ALA A 351 -8.48 -33.62 -35.66
CA ALA A 351 -7.38 -33.44 -36.60
C ALA A 351 -6.55 -34.72 -36.74
N ILE A 352 -6.21 -35.36 -35.61
CA ILE A 352 -5.47 -36.61 -35.60
C ILE A 352 -6.22 -37.69 -36.36
N GLU A 353 -7.52 -37.86 -36.11
CA GLU A 353 -8.36 -38.85 -36.79
C GLU A 353 -8.43 -38.63 -38.30
N GLU A 354 -8.64 -37.38 -38.74
CA GLU A 354 -8.70 -37.00 -40.15
C GLU A 354 -7.39 -37.31 -40.88
N TYR A 355 -6.25 -36.99 -40.27
CA TYR A 355 -4.94 -37.24 -40.86
C TYR A 355 -4.48 -38.69 -40.71
N THR A 356 -4.94 -39.43 -39.70
CA THR A 356 -4.56 -40.84 -39.51
C THR A 356 -4.98 -41.70 -40.71
N VAL A 357 -6.13 -41.41 -41.32
CA VAL A 357 -6.58 -42.12 -42.54
C VAL A 357 -5.65 -41.80 -43.72
N GLN A 358 -5.35 -40.51 -43.93
CA GLN A 358 -4.48 -40.06 -45.03
C GLN A 358 -3.04 -40.57 -44.87
N LEU A 359 -2.49 -40.46 -43.66
CA LEU A 359 -1.17 -40.96 -43.31
C LEU A 359 -1.10 -42.48 -43.38
N GLY A 360 -2.14 -43.20 -42.97
CA GLY A 360 -2.20 -44.66 -43.08
C GLY A 360 -1.96 -45.14 -44.51
N GLU A 361 -2.66 -44.56 -45.49
CA GLU A 361 -2.47 -44.90 -46.90
C GLU A 361 -1.07 -44.53 -47.42
N LEU A 362 -0.54 -43.36 -47.03
CA LEU A 362 0.78 -42.91 -47.45
C LEU A 362 1.90 -43.73 -46.82
N TRP A 363 1.81 -44.05 -45.53
CA TRP A 363 2.73 -44.93 -44.83
C TRP A 363 2.77 -46.32 -45.43
N ASP A 364 1.62 -46.88 -45.83
CA ASP A 364 1.57 -48.17 -46.51
C ASP A 364 2.19 -48.13 -47.90
N LYS A 365 1.93 -47.06 -48.67
CA LYS A 365 2.55 -46.84 -50.01
C LYS A 365 4.07 -46.65 -49.91
N CYS A 366 4.54 -45.95 -48.89
CA CYS A 366 5.95 -45.68 -48.64
C CYS A 366 6.64 -46.78 -47.81
N LEU A 367 5.92 -47.85 -47.45
CA LEU A 367 6.43 -48.97 -46.65
C LEU A 367 7.06 -48.55 -45.32
N VAL A 368 6.52 -47.51 -44.68
CA VAL A 368 7.01 -46.99 -43.40
C VAL A 368 6.79 -48.04 -42.32
N PRO A 369 7.84 -48.42 -41.57
CA PRO A 369 7.75 -49.48 -40.55
C PRO A 369 6.95 -49.04 -39.33
N GLN A 370 6.31 -49.99 -38.65
CA GLN A 370 5.38 -49.70 -37.55
C GLN A 370 6.03 -48.90 -36.41
N TYR A 371 7.31 -49.15 -36.08
CA TYR A 371 7.97 -48.43 -34.99
C TYR A 371 8.11 -46.92 -35.26
N GLU A 372 8.33 -46.52 -36.53
CA GLU A 372 8.42 -45.10 -36.92
C GLU A 372 7.03 -44.43 -36.84
N ARG A 373 5.98 -45.16 -37.23
CA ARG A 373 4.59 -44.70 -37.07
C ARG A 373 4.23 -44.49 -35.60
N ASP A 374 4.62 -45.43 -34.73
CA ASP A 374 4.37 -45.36 -33.29
C ASP A 374 5.14 -44.21 -32.62
N GLU A 375 6.37 -43.96 -33.06
CA GLU A 375 7.19 -42.83 -32.64
C GLU A 375 6.54 -41.50 -33.04
N PHE A 376 6.09 -41.36 -34.29
CA PHE A 376 5.39 -40.17 -34.77
C PHE A 376 4.14 -39.84 -33.93
N PHE A 377 3.27 -40.83 -33.68
CA PHE A 377 2.11 -40.62 -32.82
C PHE A 377 2.47 -40.31 -31.37
N SER A 378 3.60 -40.81 -30.88
CA SER A 378 4.08 -40.49 -29.53
C SER A 378 4.54 -39.04 -29.42
N SER A 379 5.26 -38.53 -30.43
CA SER A 379 5.60 -37.12 -30.55
C SER A 379 4.35 -36.25 -30.63
N LEU A 380 3.36 -36.66 -31.42
CA LEU A 380 2.13 -35.88 -31.60
C LEU A 380 1.30 -35.78 -30.30
N ARG A 381 1.19 -36.86 -29.53
CA ARG A 381 0.51 -36.86 -28.21
C ARG A 381 1.18 -35.98 -27.16
N SER A 382 2.43 -35.55 -27.38
CA SER A 382 3.14 -34.66 -26.46
C SER A 382 2.86 -33.17 -26.69
N LEU A 383 2.26 -32.82 -27.83
CA LEU A 383 1.92 -31.44 -28.18
C LEU A 383 0.67 -30.97 -27.44
N VAL A 384 0.60 -29.66 -27.18
CA VAL A 384 -0.47 -29.03 -26.41
C VAL A 384 -1.29 -28.04 -27.26
N SER A 385 -0.70 -27.47 -28.32
CA SER A 385 -1.36 -26.57 -29.26
C SER A 385 -2.01 -27.32 -30.42
N ALA A 386 -3.19 -26.86 -30.87
CA ALA A 386 -3.80 -27.41 -32.07
C ALA A 386 -3.00 -27.08 -33.33
N GLU A 387 -2.47 -25.87 -33.42
CA GLU A 387 -1.69 -25.42 -34.57
C GLU A 387 -0.42 -26.26 -34.77
N GLU A 388 0.32 -26.54 -33.70
CA GLU A 388 1.50 -27.41 -33.74
C GLU A 388 1.15 -28.83 -34.22
N VAL A 389 0.01 -29.37 -33.77
CA VAL A 389 -0.47 -30.69 -34.22
C VAL A 389 -0.79 -30.66 -35.72
N TYR A 390 -1.50 -29.64 -36.20
CA TYR A 390 -1.79 -29.49 -37.63
C TYR A 390 -0.52 -29.34 -38.46
N GLU A 391 0.44 -28.54 -38.00
CA GLU A 391 1.70 -28.33 -38.70
C GLU A 391 2.50 -29.62 -38.80
N LEU A 392 2.67 -30.36 -37.69
CA LEU A 392 3.41 -31.63 -37.69
C LEU A 392 2.74 -32.69 -38.58
N LEU A 393 1.41 -32.74 -38.58
CA LEU A 393 0.63 -33.63 -39.47
C LEU A 393 0.83 -33.26 -40.94
N ALA A 394 0.77 -31.98 -41.28
CA ALA A 394 0.99 -31.50 -42.65
C ALA A 394 2.43 -31.77 -43.13
N GLN A 395 3.42 -31.50 -42.28
CA GLN A 395 4.83 -31.78 -42.59
C GLN A 395 5.09 -33.26 -42.85
N GLU A 396 4.48 -34.16 -42.08
CA GLU A 396 4.62 -35.61 -42.30
C GLU A 396 3.95 -36.03 -43.61
N VAL A 397 2.78 -35.49 -43.93
CA VAL A 397 2.13 -35.72 -45.24
C VAL A 397 3.04 -35.27 -46.38
N ASP A 398 3.60 -34.06 -46.31
CA ASP A 398 4.49 -33.52 -47.35
C ASP A 398 5.77 -34.36 -47.48
N ARG A 399 6.38 -34.76 -46.35
CA ARG A 399 7.55 -35.64 -46.32
C ARG A 399 7.28 -36.97 -47.03
N LEU A 400 6.14 -37.60 -46.74
CA LEU A 400 5.75 -38.88 -47.34
C LEU A 400 5.42 -38.74 -48.82
N GLN A 401 4.77 -37.65 -49.23
CA GLN A 401 4.50 -37.38 -50.64
C GLN A 401 5.79 -37.19 -51.44
N ASP A 402 6.73 -36.39 -50.93
CA ASP A 402 8.04 -36.19 -51.55
C ASP A 402 8.85 -37.49 -51.61
N LEU A 403 8.84 -38.28 -50.53
CA LEU A 403 9.44 -39.61 -50.50
C LEU A 403 8.81 -40.53 -51.55
N TYR A 404 7.48 -40.51 -51.68
CA TYR A 404 6.77 -41.31 -52.68
C TYR A 404 7.20 -40.96 -54.11
N ILE A 405 7.28 -39.67 -54.42
CA ILE A 405 7.70 -39.19 -55.75
C ILE A 405 9.15 -39.61 -56.04
N LYS A 406 10.07 -39.38 -55.10
CA LYS A 406 11.50 -39.75 -55.26
C LYS A 406 11.70 -41.25 -55.44
N CYS A 407 10.93 -42.07 -54.73
CA CYS A 407 11.03 -43.53 -54.76
C CYS A 407 10.06 -44.20 -55.73
N ALA A 408 9.25 -43.47 -56.51
CA ALA A 408 8.18 -44.02 -57.34
C ALA A 408 8.65 -45.16 -58.27
N LYS A 409 9.84 -45.00 -58.87
CA LYS A 409 10.44 -46.05 -59.72
C LYS A 409 10.79 -47.31 -58.94
N ILE A 410 11.35 -47.16 -57.73
CA ILE A 410 11.69 -48.27 -56.84
C ILE A 410 10.42 -48.99 -56.43
N TYR A 411 9.40 -48.28 -55.95
CA TYR A 411 8.12 -48.87 -55.54
C TYR A 411 7.44 -49.64 -56.68
N ARG A 412 7.42 -49.08 -57.90
CA ARG A 412 6.88 -49.79 -59.08
C ARG A 412 7.63 -51.09 -59.34
N LEU A 413 8.97 -51.07 -59.33
CA LEU A 413 9.79 -52.27 -59.55
C LEU A 413 9.61 -53.31 -58.42
N MET A 414 9.45 -52.88 -57.17
CA MET A 414 9.15 -53.77 -56.04
C MET A 414 7.79 -54.46 -56.22
N LEU A 415 6.76 -53.72 -56.64
CA LEU A 415 5.44 -54.27 -56.92
C LEU A 415 5.48 -55.27 -58.10
N GLU A 416 6.18 -54.93 -59.18
CA GLU A 416 6.38 -55.83 -60.32
C GLU A 416 7.12 -57.12 -59.92
N ARG A 417 8.17 -56.99 -59.12
CA ARG A 417 8.92 -58.12 -58.56
C ARG A 417 8.01 -59.01 -57.71
N ARG A 418 7.26 -58.43 -56.77
CA ARG A 418 6.33 -59.16 -55.90
C ARG A 418 5.28 -59.90 -56.72
N ALA A 419 4.64 -59.24 -57.68
CA ALA A 419 3.63 -59.85 -58.54
C ALA A 419 4.20 -60.99 -59.41
N LEU A 420 5.44 -60.86 -59.89
CA LEU A 420 6.11 -61.92 -60.65
C LEU A 420 6.43 -63.13 -59.78
N ILE A 421 6.97 -62.90 -58.57
CA ILE A 421 7.25 -63.96 -57.60
C ILE A 421 5.96 -64.68 -57.20
N GLU A 422 4.88 -63.96 -56.97
CA GLU A 422 3.58 -64.54 -56.63
C GLU A 422 3.06 -65.45 -57.76
N LYS A 423 3.14 -64.98 -59.02
CA LYS A 423 2.85 -65.80 -60.20
C LYS A 423 3.77 -67.03 -60.30
N MET A 424 5.03 -66.92 -59.91
CA MET A 424 5.96 -68.06 -59.83
C MET A 424 5.56 -69.07 -58.77
N ILE A 425 5.12 -68.62 -57.60
CA ILE A 425 4.63 -69.50 -56.55
C ILE A 425 3.33 -70.22 -57.00
N GLU A 426 2.39 -69.49 -57.59
CA GLU A 426 1.14 -70.06 -58.13
C GLU A 426 1.39 -71.05 -59.27
N PHE A 427 2.34 -70.72 -60.14
CA PHE A 427 2.78 -71.61 -61.20
C PHE A 427 3.37 -72.90 -60.64
N GLU A 428 4.28 -72.84 -59.65
CA GLU A 428 4.89 -74.04 -59.08
C GLU A 428 3.86 -74.92 -58.35
N LYS A 429 2.87 -74.31 -57.69
CA LYS A 429 1.72 -75.05 -57.12
C LYS A 429 0.95 -75.80 -58.21
N SER A 430 0.69 -75.14 -59.34
CA SER A 430 -0.03 -75.73 -60.48
C SER A 430 0.78 -76.79 -61.23
N ALA A 431 2.09 -76.56 -61.38
CA ALA A 431 3.04 -77.46 -62.03
C ALA A 431 3.23 -78.78 -61.26
N SER A 432 3.03 -78.73 -59.94
CA SER A 432 3.16 -79.87 -59.03
C SER A 432 1.87 -80.71 -58.91
N ASP A 433 0.73 -80.27 -59.47
CA ASP A 433 -0.54 -81.03 -59.43
C ASP A 433 -0.47 -82.25 -60.39
N PRO A 434 -0.60 -83.50 -59.89
CA PRO A 434 -0.63 -84.69 -60.74
C PRO A 434 -1.74 -84.67 -61.81
N ARG A 435 -2.84 -83.93 -61.58
CA ARG A 435 -3.95 -83.79 -62.54
C ARG A 435 -3.63 -82.88 -63.72
N ARG A 436 -2.51 -82.15 -63.68
CA ARG A 436 -2.03 -81.26 -64.74
C ARG A 436 -1.89 -81.94 -66.10
N LEU A 437 -1.44 -83.19 -66.12
CA LEU A 437 -1.20 -83.95 -67.37
C LEU A 437 -2.49 -84.30 -68.13
N PHE A 438 -3.66 -84.19 -67.49
CA PHE A 438 -4.95 -84.41 -68.13
C PHE A 438 -5.56 -83.14 -68.74
N GLN A 439 -4.86 -82.00 -68.64
CA GLN A 439 -5.24 -80.74 -69.28
C GLN A 439 -4.80 -80.72 -70.76
N PRO A 440 -5.40 -79.85 -71.61
CA PRO A 440 -5.03 -79.74 -73.02
C PRO A 440 -3.52 -79.49 -73.24
N SER A 441 -2.94 -80.19 -74.21
CA SER A 441 -1.48 -80.21 -74.46
C SER A 441 -0.86 -78.84 -74.78
N PHE A 442 -1.63 -77.89 -75.31
CA PHE A 442 -1.16 -76.52 -75.58
C PHE A 442 -0.79 -75.76 -74.29
N ARG A 443 -1.42 -76.08 -73.15
CA ARG A 443 -1.11 -75.45 -71.86
C ARG A 443 0.28 -75.83 -71.37
N LEU A 444 0.70 -77.08 -71.57
CA LEU A 444 2.05 -77.54 -71.20
C LEU A 444 3.14 -76.80 -71.99
N LEU A 445 2.85 -76.42 -73.24
CA LEU A 445 3.76 -75.64 -74.08
C LEU A 445 3.84 -74.18 -73.61
N GLU A 446 2.71 -73.57 -73.25
CA GLU A 446 2.66 -72.23 -72.67
C GLU A 446 3.39 -72.16 -71.32
N GLU A 447 3.23 -73.18 -70.48
CA GLU A 447 3.94 -73.30 -69.21
C GLU A 447 5.46 -73.44 -69.38
N GLU A 448 5.92 -74.26 -70.32
CA GLU A 448 7.35 -74.41 -70.60
C GLU A 448 7.96 -73.13 -71.20
N LYS A 449 7.19 -72.42 -72.03
CA LYS A 449 7.56 -71.09 -72.53
C LYS A 449 7.64 -70.08 -71.38
N TRP A 450 6.67 -70.11 -70.47
CA TRP A 450 6.63 -69.24 -69.30
C TRP A 450 7.82 -69.50 -68.37
N ARG A 451 8.12 -70.77 -68.04
CA ARG A 451 9.27 -71.21 -67.24
C ARG A 451 10.61 -70.71 -67.78
N LYS A 452 10.79 -70.76 -69.11
CA LYS A 452 12.01 -70.23 -69.77
C LYS A 452 12.12 -68.71 -69.70
N SER A 453 11.01 -68.00 -69.60
CA SER A 453 10.97 -66.54 -69.62
C SER A 453 10.91 -65.88 -68.23
N CYS A 454 10.36 -66.58 -67.22
CA CYS A 454 10.08 -65.99 -65.91
C CYS A 454 11.35 -65.69 -65.11
N TRP A 455 12.33 -66.62 -65.09
CA TRP A 455 13.58 -66.43 -64.34
C TRP A 455 14.45 -65.30 -64.91
N PRO A 456 14.71 -65.21 -66.23
CA PRO A 456 15.42 -64.07 -66.81
C PRO A 456 14.71 -62.73 -66.56
N ASN A 457 13.38 -62.72 -66.57
CA ASN A 457 12.61 -61.51 -66.29
C ASN A 457 12.72 -61.10 -64.82
N LEU A 458 12.74 -62.05 -63.89
CA LEU A 458 12.96 -61.78 -62.47
C LEU A 458 14.34 -61.17 -62.23
N VAL A 459 15.40 -61.78 -62.77
CA VAL A 459 16.78 -61.25 -62.65
C VAL A 459 16.87 -59.84 -63.22
N LYS A 460 16.25 -59.58 -64.38
CA LYS A 460 16.21 -58.24 -64.97
C LYS A 460 15.53 -57.21 -64.06
N ILE A 461 14.42 -57.57 -63.42
CA ILE A 461 13.72 -56.69 -62.48
C ILE A 461 14.59 -56.46 -61.23
N GLU A 462 15.27 -57.49 -60.71
CA GLU A 462 16.18 -57.37 -59.57
C GLU A 462 17.37 -56.45 -59.88
N ASP A 463 18.01 -56.60 -61.04
CA ASP A 463 19.10 -55.71 -61.48
C ASP A 463 18.60 -54.25 -61.61
N GLN A 464 17.42 -54.05 -62.18
CA GLN A 464 16.82 -52.71 -62.30
C GLN A 464 16.50 -52.11 -60.93
N LEU A 465 16.03 -52.93 -59.99
CA LEU A 465 15.70 -52.52 -58.64
C LEU A 465 16.95 -52.15 -57.85
N ILE A 466 18.00 -52.98 -57.88
CA ILE A 466 19.30 -52.71 -57.23
C ILE A 466 19.88 -51.40 -57.75
N ASN A 467 19.94 -51.22 -59.07
CA ASN A 467 20.46 -49.99 -59.66
C ASN A 467 19.62 -48.75 -59.30
N ALA A 468 18.30 -48.90 -59.20
CA ALA A 468 17.44 -47.81 -58.76
C ALA A 468 17.65 -47.44 -57.28
N CYS A 469 17.90 -48.43 -56.41
CA CYS A 469 18.22 -48.20 -55.01
C CYS A 469 19.58 -47.50 -54.86
N ILE A 470 20.62 -47.97 -55.56
CA ILE A 470 21.95 -47.32 -55.56
C ILE A 470 21.84 -45.86 -56.03
N ALA A 471 21.09 -45.61 -57.12
CA ALA A 471 20.89 -44.24 -57.61
C ALA A 471 20.17 -43.33 -56.61
N TYR A 472 19.26 -43.88 -55.80
CA TYR A 472 18.59 -43.15 -54.72
C TYR A 472 19.57 -42.84 -53.58
N GLU A 473 20.36 -43.82 -53.13
CA GLU A 473 21.38 -43.64 -52.08
C GLU A 473 22.46 -42.62 -52.49
N GLU A 474 22.84 -42.59 -53.77
CA GLU A 474 23.81 -41.62 -54.32
C GLU A 474 23.19 -40.24 -54.63
N GLY A 475 21.89 -40.03 -54.38
CA GLY A 475 21.20 -38.76 -54.65
C GLY A 475 21.01 -38.42 -56.13
N LYS A 476 21.16 -39.38 -57.04
CA LYS A 476 21.04 -39.21 -58.50
C LYS A 476 19.60 -39.41 -59.01
N VAL A 477 18.61 -39.08 -58.20
CA VAL A 477 17.19 -39.24 -58.56
C VAL A 477 16.83 -38.17 -59.60
N GLN A 478 16.69 -38.58 -60.86
CA GLN A 478 16.16 -37.72 -61.91
C GLN A 478 14.65 -37.52 -61.70
N ILE A 479 14.28 -36.34 -61.24
CA ILE A 479 12.89 -35.85 -61.24
C ILE A 479 12.54 -35.61 -62.72
N ASN A 480 11.67 -36.46 -63.28
CA ASN A 480 11.10 -36.28 -64.62
C ASN A 480 9.66 -35.82 -64.51
#